data_AF-A0A533TD18-F1
#
_entry.id   AF-A0A533TD18-F1
#
_cell.length_a   1.000
_cell.length_b   1.000
_cell.length_c   1.000
_cell.angle_alpha   90.00
_cell.angle_beta   90.00
_cell.angle_gamma   90.00
#
_symmetry.space_group_name_H-M   'P 1'
#
loop_
_entity.id
_entity.type
_entity.pdbx_description
1 polymer ?
#
loop_
_entity_poly.entity_id
_entity_poly.type
_entity_poly.pdbx_seq_one_letter_code
_entity_poly.pdbx_strand_id
1 'polypeptide(L)'
;MSSLFVLYPLHDTTMYWYMTVPYVFFPAVMMYAHSLFRHNHLFPGFILAFFGAFGGYFSPPYVFGLTAIFIYERKFREAVLFAFPGIIYIVYYFFIKYAFSGIEKRINSSLTIADYIRQLLLQPLSFIDAAFGPSYWLKVYYSIGSITLLSGLIVLVIVVFLLIRVPLFSKQPDVPKSLFIGLFITLVFSFAMFALTGLYHHSAFNLGNRTTVYGSLLIALIIAILPFNRKTVVVLALIFIIPLFGLSDHWKSWNVHQKQIIENIHTNASLKALEPESTLLVTGNIYSRLGPFSHIEFFSMPWVVNSIFHDWVKNKSIVALAPYIELDNNSLVDPKFGGRYPLGSKIYVYNSEANTVSPIALAAVPQLLASRPREIRHWVQLTKGTWIESGIVALSPRLTYLFL
;
A
#
# COMPACT_ATOMS: atom_id res chain seq x y z
N MET A 1 7.59 -20.27 6.35
CA MET A 1 6.33 -19.50 6.16
C MET A 1 6.51 -18.03 6.54
N SER A 2 6.95 -17.69 7.76
CA SER A 2 7.02 -16.28 8.21
C SER A 2 7.89 -15.39 7.31
N SER A 3 9.09 -15.82 6.91
CA SER A 3 9.94 -15.06 5.99
C SER A 3 9.34 -14.92 4.59
N LEU A 4 8.60 -15.92 4.12
CA LEU A 4 7.91 -15.86 2.82
C LEU A 4 6.79 -14.83 2.85
N PHE A 5 6.05 -14.74 3.94
CA PHE A 5 5.03 -13.72 4.15
C PHE A 5 5.67 -12.34 4.22
N VAL A 6 6.54 -12.11 5.20
CA VAL A 6 7.13 -10.79 5.47
C VAL A 6 7.81 -10.23 4.21
N LEU A 7 8.56 -11.05 3.48
CA LEU A 7 9.31 -10.61 2.30
C LEU A 7 8.53 -10.77 0.99
N TYR A 8 7.21 -10.99 1.01
CA TYR A 8 6.47 -11.23 -0.23
C TYR A 8 6.39 -9.95 -1.08
N PRO A 9 6.78 -9.99 -2.38
CA PRO A 9 6.78 -8.82 -3.25
C PRO A 9 5.44 -8.10 -3.38
N LEU A 10 4.32 -8.78 -3.08
CA LEU A 10 2.98 -8.23 -3.26
C LEU A 10 2.68 -7.03 -2.35
N HIS A 11 3.29 -6.96 -1.17
CA HIS A 11 3.05 -5.94 -0.16
C HIS A 11 4.34 -5.26 0.32
N ASP A 12 5.30 -5.04 -0.59
CA ASP A 12 6.61 -4.42 -0.30
C ASP A 12 6.53 -3.10 0.48
N THR A 13 5.45 -2.34 0.36
CA THR A 13 5.27 -1.12 1.16
C THR A 13 5.28 -1.41 2.67
N THR A 14 4.70 -2.53 3.13
CA THR A 14 4.72 -2.87 4.57
C THR A 14 6.11 -3.19 5.09
N MET A 15 7.07 -3.46 4.19
CA MET A 15 8.46 -3.75 4.53
C MET A 15 9.34 -2.52 4.53
N TYR A 16 9.19 -1.67 3.51
CA TYR A 16 10.11 -0.55 3.29
C TYR A 16 9.56 0.78 3.79
N TRP A 17 8.25 0.91 3.97
CA TRP A 17 7.63 2.12 4.50
C TRP A 17 7.25 1.97 5.96
N TYR A 18 7.91 2.75 6.82
CA TYR A 18 7.75 2.72 8.27
C TYR A 18 6.28 2.83 8.74
N MET A 19 5.49 3.68 8.08
CA MET A 19 4.07 3.89 8.44
C MET A 19 3.19 2.64 8.26
N THR A 20 3.68 1.65 7.52
CA THR A 20 2.96 0.40 7.25
C THR A 20 3.51 -0.81 8.00
N VAL A 21 4.57 -0.66 8.81
CA VAL A 21 5.05 -1.69 9.74
C VAL A 21 3.94 -2.24 10.66
N PRO A 22 2.96 -1.44 11.13
CA PRO A 22 1.82 -1.96 11.90
C PRO A 22 1.06 -3.12 11.22
N TYR A 23 1.01 -3.16 9.88
CA TYR A 23 0.33 -4.23 9.12
C TYR A 23 1.04 -5.58 9.19
N VAL A 24 2.28 -5.64 9.69
CA VAL A 24 3.01 -6.89 9.94
C VAL A 24 3.11 -7.16 11.44
N PHE A 25 3.38 -6.12 12.24
CA PHE A 25 3.58 -6.24 13.68
C PHE A 25 2.34 -6.75 14.43
N PHE A 26 1.19 -6.08 14.27
CA PHE A 26 -0.02 -6.46 15.02
C PHE A 26 -0.59 -7.81 14.60
N PRO A 27 -0.56 -8.21 13.31
CA PRO A 27 -0.89 -9.58 12.94
C PRO A 27 0.04 -10.61 13.58
N ALA A 28 1.34 -10.32 13.72
CA ALA A 28 2.25 -11.19 14.45
C ALA A 28 1.88 -11.31 15.94
N VAL A 29 1.51 -10.20 16.58
CA VAL A 29 0.97 -10.21 17.96
C VAL A 29 -0.28 -11.07 18.06
N MET A 30 -1.22 -10.94 17.11
CA MET A 30 -2.46 -11.72 17.08
C MET A 30 -2.20 -13.22 16.86
N MET A 31 -1.30 -13.57 15.94
CA MET A 31 -0.90 -14.96 15.72
C MET A 31 -0.19 -15.55 16.94
N TYR A 32 0.63 -14.77 17.64
CA TYR A 32 1.26 -15.19 18.89
C TYR A 32 0.24 -15.35 20.03
N ALA A 33 -0.70 -14.43 20.17
CA ALA A 33 -1.83 -14.57 21.09
C ALA A 33 -2.60 -15.86 20.83
N HIS A 34 -2.93 -16.15 19.56
CA HIS A 34 -3.59 -17.41 19.18
C HIS A 34 -2.76 -18.64 19.57
N SER A 35 -1.43 -18.59 19.42
CA SER A 35 -0.54 -19.64 19.90
C SER A 35 -0.61 -19.84 21.42
N LEU A 36 -0.65 -18.76 22.21
CA LEU A 36 -0.78 -18.84 23.66
C LEU A 36 -2.10 -19.50 24.08
N PHE A 37 -3.20 -19.16 23.42
CA PHE A 37 -4.48 -19.83 23.64
C PHE A 37 -4.39 -21.34 23.38
N ARG A 38 -3.69 -21.75 22.31
CA ARG A 38 -3.48 -23.18 22.01
C ARG A 38 -2.67 -23.92 23.07
N HIS A 39 -1.75 -23.24 23.73
CA HIS A 39 -0.91 -23.79 24.80
C HIS A 39 -1.50 -23.53 26.20
N ASN A 40 -2.81 -23.23 26.29
CA ASN A 40 -3.55 -23.01 27.53
C ASN A 40 -3.05 -21.82 28.37
N HIS A 41 -2.29 -20.91 27.78
CA HIS A 41 -1.86 -19.64 28.39
C HIS A 41 -2.91 -18.55 28.12
N LEU A 42 -4.13 -18.76 28.61
CA LEU A 42 -5.31 -17.96 28.24
C LEU A 42 -5.20 -16.48 28.66
N PHE A 43 -4.73 -16.19 29.88
CA PHE A 43 -4.62 -14.82 30.38
C PHE A 43 -3.64 -13.94 29.59
N PRO A 44 -2.35 -14.33 29.41
CA PRO A 44 -1.43 -13.55 28.58
C PRO A 44 -1.87 -13.54 27.12
N GLY A 45 -2.47 -14.64 26.62
CA GLY A 45 -3.08 -14.68 25.30
C GLY A 45 -4.18 -13.63 25.13
N PHE A 46 -5.07 -13.49 26.12
CA PHE A 46 -6.16 -12.52 26.10
C PHE A 46 -5.66 -11.07 26.14
N ILE A 47 -4.65 -10.76 26.96
CA ILE A 47 -4.01 -9.43 27.00
C ILE A 47 -3.43 -9.08 25.62
N LEU A 48 -2.69 -10.00 25.00
CA LEU A 48 -2.11 -9.78 23.69
C LEU A 48 -3.16 -9.71 22.57
N ALA A 49 -4.24 -10.49 22.66
CA ALA A 49 -5.38 -10.38 21.74
C ALA A 49 -6.06 -9.00 21.86
N PHE A 50 -6.16 -8.45 23.07
CA PHE A 50 -6.68 -7.10 23.28
C PHE A 50 -5.76 -6.03 22.68
N PHE A 51 -4.46 -6.12 22.96
CA PHE A 51 -3.47 -5.22 22.38
C PHE A 51 -3.43 -5.30 20.85
N GLY A 52 -3.49 -6.51 20.29
CA GLY A 52 -3.53 -6.75 18.85
C GLY A 52 -4.82 -6.24 18.19
N ALA A 53 -5.98 -6.47 18.82
CA ALA A 53 -7.28 -5.99 18.32
C ALA A 53 -7.33 -4.45 18.27
N PHE A 54 -6.82 -3.77 19.29
CA PHE A 54 -6.79 -2.30 19.35
C PHE A 54 -5.65 -1.65 18.55
N GLY A 55 -4.81 -2.43 17.87
CA GLY A 55 -3.72 -1.92 17.04
C GLY A 55 -4.17 -1.08 15.85
N GLY A 56 -5.41 -1.28 15.37
CA GLY A 56 -5.99 -0.47 14.31
C GLY A 56 -7.07 -1.21 13.54
N TYR A 57 -7.70 -0.50 12.58
CA TYR A 57 -8.83 -1.04 11.83
C TYR A 57 -8.48 -2.25 10.97
N PHE A 58 -7.20 -2.54 10.76
CA PHE A 58 -6.72 -3.71 10.04
C PHE A 58 -6.81 -5.01 10.86
N SER A 59 -7.11 -4.95 12.17
CA SER A 59 -7.13 -6.11 13.07
C SER A 59 -8.34 -7.05 12.94
N PRO A 60 -9.59 -6.60 12.64
CA PRO A 60 -10.76 -7.49 12.67
C PRO A 60 -10.66 -8.71 11.75
N PRO A 61 -10.14 -8.62 10.50
CA PRO A 61 -9.95 -9.80 9.67
C PRO A 61 -9.04 -10.87 10.31
N TYR A 62 -8.03 -10.45 11.08
CA TYR A 62 -7.16 -11.37 11.81
C TYR A 62 -7.86 -11.98 13.02
N VAL A 63 -8.60 -11.17 13.79
CA VAL A 63 -9.37 -11.68 14.94
C VAL A 63 -10.31 -12.79 14.46
N PHE A 64 -11.17 -12.50 13.48
CA PHE A 64 -12.20 -13.45 13.06
C PHE A 64 -11.65 -14.66 12.31
N GLY A 65 -10.63 -14.47 11.47
CA GLY A 65 -9.99 -15.60 10.80
C GLY A 65 -9.29 -16.55 11.78
N LEU A 66 -8.55 -16.02 12.77
CA LEU A 66 -7.93 -16.85 13.79
C LEU A 66 -8.97 -17.48 14.74
N THR A 67 -10.05 -16.78 15.09
CA THR A 67 -11.20 -17.38 15.81
C THR A 67 -11.78 -18.58 15.06
N ALA A 68 -11.88 -18.49 13.73
CA ALA A 68 -12.45 -19.57 12.93
C ALA A 68 -11.63 -20.87 13.01
N ILE A 69 -10.33 -20.79 13.30
CA ILE A 69 -9.48 -21.97 13.57
C ILE A 69 -10.01 -22.70 14.80
N PHE A 70 -10.25 -21.99 15.90
CA PHE A 70 -10.80 -22.59 17.13
C PHE A 70 -12.21 -23.14 16.93
N ILE A 71 -13.07 -22.44 16.17
CA ILE A 71 -14.42 -22.93 15.84
C ILE A 71 -14.33 -24.25 15.05
N TYR A 72 -13.48 -24.30 14.01
CA TYR A 72 -13.28 -25.51 13.21
C TYR A 72 -12.77 -26.69 14.05
N GLU A 73 -11.92 -26.41 15.03
CA GLU A 73 -11.37 -27.39 15.97
C GLU A 73 -12.30 -27.70 17.14
N ARG A 74 -13.53 -27.15 17.14
CA ARG A 74 -14.55 -27.31 18.20
C ARG A 74 -14.10 -26.81 19.58
N LYS A 75 -13.14 -25.88 19.61
CA LYS A 75 -12.62 -25.20 20.81
C LYS A 75 -13.39 -23.91 21.08
N PHE A 76 -14.67 -24.04 21.42
CA PHE A 76 -15.59 -22.90 21.50
C PHE A 76 -15.27 -21.91 22.63
N ARG A 77 -14.73 -22.38 23.76
CA ARG A 77 -14.32 -21.52 24.87
C ARG A 77 -13.22 -20.56 24.42
N GLU A 78 -12.20 -21.09 23.76
CA GLU A 78 -11.08 -20.32 23.20
C GLU A 78 -11.55 -19.40 22.09
N ALA A 79 -12.45 -19.87 21.22
CA ALA A 79 -13.04 -19.04 20.17
C ALA A 79 -13.74 -17.79 20.74
N VAL A 80 -14.58 -17.95 21.77
CA VAL A 80 -15.28 -16.83 22.41
C VAL A 80 -14.29 -15.87 23.07
N LEU A 81 -13.36 -16.40 23.86
CA LEU A 81 -12.36 -15.58 24.55
C LEU A 81 -11.44 -14.83 23.58
N PHE A 82 -11.07 -15.44 22.44
CA PHE A 82 -10.22 -14.82 21.43
C PHE A 82 -10.96 -13.78 20.59
N ALA A 83 -12.25 -14.02 20.27
CA ALA A 83 -13.06 -13.09 19.50
C ALA A 83 -13.45 -11.83 20.30
N PHE A 84 -13.62 -11.98 21.62
CA PHE A 84 -14.16 -10.94 22.48
C PHE A 84 -13.44 -9.57 22.38
N PRO A 85 -12.09 -9.48 22.41
CA PRO A 85 -11.41 -8.19 22.23
C PRO A 85 -11.68 -7.53 20.88
N GLY A 86 -11.81 -8.31 19.80
CA GLY A 86 -12.15 -7.75 18.49
C GLY A 86 -13.57 -7.25 18.40
N ILE A 87 -14.53 -7.93 19.04
CA ILE A 87 -15.91 -7.44 19.14
C ILE A 87 -15.96 -6.11 19.89
N ILE A 88 -15.25 -6.01 21.03
CA ILE A 88 -15.13 -4.75 21.78
C ILE A 88 -14.53 -3.66 20.90
N TYR A 89 -13.44 -3.95 20.17
CA TYR A 89 -12.80 -2.98 19.29
C TYR A 89 -13.76 -2.47 18.21
N ILE A 90 -14.58 -3.34 17.62
CA ILE A 90 -15.56 -2.94 16.60
C ILE A 90 -16.63 -2.02 17.20
N VAL A 91 -17.19 -2.40 18.36
CA VAL A 91 -18.17 -1.55 19.07
C VAL A 91 -17.56 -0.20 19.41
N TYR A 92 -16.34 -0.19 19.96
CA TYR A 92 -15.58 1.01 20.25
C TYR A 92 -15.37 1.87 18.99
N TYR A 93 -14.94 1.27 17.88
CA TYR A 93 -14.70 1.99 16.63
C TYR A 93 -15.96 2.70 16.13
N PHE A 94 -17.09 1.98 16.04
CA PHE A 94 -18.35 2.56 15.59
C PHE A 94 -18.89 3.60 16.59
N PHE A 95 -18.78 3.34 17.89
CA PHE A 95 -19.17 4.29 18.93
C PHE A 95 -18.40 5.61 18.79
N ILE A 96 -17.06 5.55 18.69
CA ILE A 96 -16.24 6.76 18.53
C ILE A 96 -16.60 7.52 17.25
N LYS A 97 -16.83 6.82 16.13
CA LYS A 97 -17.21 7.46 14.86
C LYS A 97 -18.62 8.07 14.87
N TYR A 98 -19.51 7.56 15.71
CA TYR A 98 -20.86 8.08 15.88
C TYR A 98 -20.91 9.23 16.90
N ALA A 99 -20.28 9.06 18.06
CA ALA A 99 -20.36 9.97 19.19
C ALA A 99 -19.55 11.27 19.01
N PHE A 100 -18.48 11.25 18.22
CA PHE A 100 -17.59 12.40 18.04
C PHE A 100 -17.60 12.90 16.59
N SER A 101 -18.02 14.15 16.40
CA SER A 101 -17.89 14.87 15.13
C SER A 101 -16.42 15.27 14.88
N GLY A 102 -16.02 15.33 13.61
CA GLY A 102 -14.67 15.77 13.22
C GLY A 102 -13.58 14.69 13.23
N ILE A 103 -13.86 13.46 13.65
CA ILE A 103 -12.90 12.34 13.53
C ILE A 103 -12.91 11.80 12.09
N GLU A 104 -11.71 11.58 11.51
CA GLU A 104 -11.53 10.98 10.18
C GLU A 104 -12.35 9.69 10.01
N LYS A 105 -13.33 9.68 9.09
CA LYS A 105 -14.16 8.49 8.83
C LYS A 105 -13.57 7.69 7.68
N ARG A 106 -13.01 6.51 7.98
CA ARG A 106 -12.55 5.56 6.93
C ARG A 106 -13.70 4.85 6.21
N ILE A 107 -14.86 4.77 6.86
CA ILE A 107 -16.08 4.21 6.28
C ILE A 107 -16.78 5.33 5.52
N ASN A 108 -17.19 5.03 4.29
CA ASN A 108 -17.88 6.00 3.46
C ASN A 108 -19.30 6.24 4.01
N SER A 109 -19.58 7.47 4.48
CA SER A 109 -20.88 7.83 5.06
C SER A 109 -22.03 7.87 4.05
N SER A 110 -21.73 7.92 2.76
CA SER A 110 -22.71 7.89 1.66
C SER A 110 -22.88 6.49 1.05
N LEU A 111 -22.30 5.45 1.67
CA LEU A 111 -22.32 4.10 1.14
C LEU A 111 -23.72 3.48 1.27
N THR A 112 -24.38 3.24 0.14
CA THR A 112 -25.62 2.45 0.13
C THR A 112 -25.32 0.95 0.24
N ILE A 113 -26.32 0.14 0.61
CA ILE A 113 -26.18 -1.33 0.63
C ILE A 113 -25.81 -1.86 -0.76
N ALA A 114 -26.40 -1.30 -1.82
CA ALA A 114 -26.09 -1.67 -3.19
C ALA A 114 -24.63 -1.36 -3.55
N ASP A 115 -24.12 -0.19 -3.15
CA ASP A 115 -22.72 0.17 -3.36
C ASP A 115 -21.76 -0.72 -2.57
N TYR A 116 -22.13 -1.10 -1.35
CA TYR A 116 -21.36 -2.05 -0.54
C TYR A 116 -21.27 -3.42 -1.22
N ILE A 117 -22.39 -3.96 -1.72
CA ILE A 117 -22.41 -5.24 -2.45
C ILE A 117 -21.54 -5.16 -3.70
N ARG A 118 -21.68 -4.09 -4.50
CA ARG A 118 -20.83 -3.88 -5.69
C ARG A 118 -19.35 -3.85 -5.33
N GLN A 119 -18.98 -3.14 -4.27
CA GLN A 119 -17.59 -3.09 -3.81
C GLN A 119 -17.10 -4.43 -3.31
N LEU A 120 -17.92 -5.17 -2.55
CA LEU A 120 -17.57 -6.50 -2.07
C LEU A 120 -17.27 -7.46 -3.22
N LEU A 121 -18.00 -7.36 -4.35
CA LEU A 121 -17.74 -8.13 -5.56
C LEU A 121 -16.44 -7.70 -6.28
N LEU A 122 -16.08 -6.42 -6.21
CA LEU A 122 -14.84 -5.89 -6.80
C LEU A 122 -13.58 -6.28 -6.01
N GLN A 123 -13.70 -6.54 -4.70
CA GLN A 123 -12.53 -6.87 -3.87
C GLN A 123 -11.82 -8.15 -4.34
N PRO A 124 -12.50 -9.30 -4.54
CA PRO A 124 -11.86 -10.49 -5.11
C PRO A 124 -11.23 -10.25 -6.49
N LEU A 125 -11.90 -9.49 -7.38
CA LEU A 125 -11.39 -9.22 -8.73
C LEU A 125 -10.10 -8.41 -8.69
N SER A 126 -10.09 -7.32 -7.93
CA SER A 126 -8.88 -6.50 -7.73
C SER A 126 -7.77 -7.29 -7.03
N PHE A 127 -8.11 -8.17 -6.09
CA PHE A 127 -7.15 -9.02 -5.41
C PHE A 127 -6.52 -10.03 -6.37
N ILE A 128 -7.32 -10.68 -7.23
CA ILE A 128 -6.81 -11.63 -8.23
C ILE A 128 -5.87 -10.92 -9.20
N ASP A 129 -6.22 -9.73 -9.71
CA ASP A 129 -5.33 -8.95 -10.57
C ASP A 129 -4.01 -8.60 -9.86
N ALA A 130 -4.11 -8.09 -8.62
CA ALA A 130 -2.93 -7.73 -7.84
C ALA A 130 -2.04 -8.93 -7.53
N ALA A 131 -2.61 -10.08 -7.18
CA ALA A 131 -1.92 -11.26 -6.68
C ALA A 131 -1.39 -12.22 -7.76
N PHE A 132 -2.10 -12.34 -8.88
CA PHE A 132 -1.81 -13.32 -9.93
C PHE A 132 -2.05 -12.81 -11.37
N GLY A 133 -2.75 -11.68 -11.54
CA GLY A 133 -3.10 -11.14 -12.84
C GLY A 133 -2.04 -10.20 -13.43
N PRO A 134 -2.41 -9.41 -14.44
CA PRO A 134 -1.47 -8.52 -15.13
C PRO A 134 -0.70 -7.59 -14.19
N SER A 135 -1.35 -7.02 -13.17
CA SER A 135 -0.67 -6.16 -12.19
C SER A 135 0.47 -6.87 -11.47
N TYR A 136 0.26 -8.13 -11.04
CA TYR A 136 1.29 -8.94 -10.41
C TYR A 136 2.50 -9.16 -11.33
N TRP A 137 2.26 -9.63 -12.55
CA TRP A 137 3.32 -9.98 -13.49
C TRP A 137 4.10 -8.76 -13.96
N LEU A 138 3.43 -7.62 -14.17
CA LEU A 138 4.10 -6.36 -14.46
C LEU A 138 5.02 -5.97 -13.30
N LYS A 139 4.55 -6.09 -12.05
CA LYS A 139 5.39 -5.81 -10.88
C LYS A 139 6.59 -6.73 -10.84
N VAL A 140 6.41 -8.04 -11.01
CA VAL A 140 7.51 -9.03 -11.05
C VAL A 140 8.52 -8.65 -12.13
N TYR A 141 8.06 -8.41 -13.37
CA TYR A 141 8.91 -8.07 -14.50
C TYR A 141 9.75 -6.82 -14.26
N TYR A 142 9.12 -5.71 -13.87
CA TYR A 142 9.86 -4.46 -13.64
C TYR A 142 10.72 -4.51 -12.38
N SER A 143 10.32 -5.28 -11.36
CA SER A 143 11.19 -5.53 -10.19
C SER A 143 12.48 -6.22 -10.60
N ILE A 144 12.41 -7.25 -11.46
CA ILE A 144 13.60 -7.95 -11.97
C ILE A 144 14.53 -6.95 -12.70
N GLY A 145 13.95 -6.03 -13.47
CA GLY A 145 14.70 -4.98 -14.17
C GLY A 145 15.44 -3.99 -13.25
N SER A 146 15.03 -3.88 -11.98
CA SER A 146 15.66 -2.99 -10.99
C SER A 146 16.83 -3.62 -10.24
N ILE A 147 17.18 -4.88 -10.51
CA ILE A 147 18.22 -5.58 -9.77
C ILE A 147 19.62 -5.03 -10.07
N THR A 148 20.37 -4.70 -9.02
CA THR A 148 21.79 -4.34 -9.15
C THR A 148 22.67 -5.58 -9.28
N LEU A 149 23.91 -5.40 -9.76
CA LEU A 149 24.88 -6.49 -9.86
C LEU A 149 25.10 -7.20 -8.52
N LEU A 150 25.26 -6.46 -7.42
CA LEU A 150 25.47 -7.03 -6.09
C LEU A 150 24.28 -7.90 -5.66
N SER A 151 23.06 -7.38 -5.78
CA SER A 151 21.85 -8.13 -5.46
C SER A 151 21.69 -9.36 -6.37
N GLY A 152 22.03 -9.25 -7.66
CA GLY A 152 22.04 -10.38 -8.58
C GLY A 152 23.00 -11.50 -8.15
N LEU A 153 24.21 -11.15 -7.68
CA LEU A 153 25.16 -12.12 -7.13
C LEU A 153 24.63 -12.79 -5.86
N ILE A 154 24.02 -12.03 -4.95
CA ILE A 154 23.40 -12.57 -3.73
C ILE A 154 22.27 -13.54 -4.09
N VAL A 155 21.40 -13.16 -5.02
CA VAL A 155 20.31 -14.01 -5.51
C VAL A 155 20.85 -15.30 -6.11
N LEU A 156 21.90 -15.21 -6.94
CA LEU A 156 22.55 -16.39 -7.52
C LEU A 156 23.05 -17.35 -6.43
N VAL A 157 23.74 -16.82 -5.41
CA VAL A 157 24.23 -17.62 -4.27
C VAL A 157 23.07 -18.29 -3.53
N ILE A 158 21.99 -17.55 -3.24
CA ILE A 158 20.80 -18.10 -2.57
C ILE A 158 20.17 -19.21 -3.41
N VAL A 159 19.98 -19.00 -4.72
CA VAL A 159 19.35 -19.98 -5.61
C VAL A 159 20.22 -21.24 -5.73
N VAL A 160 21.53 -21.09 -5.92
CA VAL A 160 22.47 -22.22 -5.97
C VAL A 160 22.46 -22.99 -4.66
N PHE A 161 22.48 -22.29 -3.52
CA PHE A 161 22.38 -22.90 -2.20
C PHE A 161 21.08 -23.71 -2.05
N LEU A 162 19.93 -23.13 -2.42
CA LEU A 162 18.63 -23.82 -2.36
C LEU A 162 18.60 -25.05 -3.28
N LEU A 163 19.18 -24.98 -4.48
CA LEU A 163 19.28 -26.10 -5.42
C LEU A 163 20.13 -27.26 -4.88
N ILE A 164 21.25 -26.95 -4.22
CA ILE A 164 22.11 -27.95 -3.56
C ILE A 164 21.39 -28.59 -2.37
N ARG A 165 20.64 -27.79 -1.59
CA ARG A 165 19.94 -28.25 -0.37
C ARG A 165 18.55 -28.85 -0.61
N VAL A 166 18.11 -29.02 -1.86
CA VAL A 166 16.81 -29.65 -2.18
C VAL A 166 16.54 -30.94 -1.38
N PRO A 167 17.50 -31.89 -1.23
CA PRO A 167 17.25 -33.12 -0.48
C PRO A 167 16.88 -32.92 1.00
N LEU A 168 17.29 -31.80 1.62
CA LEU A 168 16.97 -31.52 3.02
C LEU A 168 15.55 -31.02 3.23
N PHE A 169 14.98 -30.37 2.21
CA PHE A 169 13.67 -29.71 2.30
C PHE A 169 12.57 -30.46 1.53
N SER A 170 12.88 -31.62 0.94
CA SER A 170 11.97 -32.35 0.06
C SER A 170 10.72 -32.91 0.75
N LYS A 171 10.74 -33.02 2.08
CA LYS A 171 9.57 -33.46 2.85
C LYS A 171 8.52 -32.36 2.87
N GLN A 172 7.32 -32.69 2.43
CA GLN A 172 6.19 -31.78 2.50
C GLN A 172 5.82 -31.52 3.96
N PRO A 173 5.69 -30.27 4.39
CA PRO A 173 5.24 -29.96 5.73
C PRO A 173 3.76 -30.36 5.88
N ASP A 174 3.44 -31.02 7.00
CA ASP A 174 2.05 -31.26 7.38
C ASP A 174 1.45 -29.97 7.91
N VAL A 175 0.38 -29.50 7.27
CA VAL A 175 -0.29 -28.24 7.60
C VAL A 175 -1.73 -28.53 7.97
N PRO A 176 -2.18 -28.13 9.17
CA PRO A 176 -3.54 -28.39 9.60
C PRO A 176 -4.53 -27.64 8.71
N LYS A 177 -5.60 -28.32 8.27
CA LYS A 177 -6.70 -27.73 7.48
C LYS A 177 -7.31 -26.51 8.14
N SER A 178 -7.32 -26.47 9.47
CA SER A 178 -7.82 -25.34 10.26
C SER A 178 -7.06 -24.05 9.96
N LEU A 179 -5.75 -24.11 9.69
CA LEU A 179 -4.96 -22.93 9.33
C LEU A 179 -5.37 -22.35 7.96
N PHE A 180 -5.63 -23.21 6.96
CA PHE A 180 -6.13 -22.76 5.66
C PHE A 180 -7.46 -22.04 5.79
N ILE A 181 -8.38 -22.62 6.55
CA ILE A 181 -9.71 -22.04 6.81
C ILE A 181 -9.56 -20.68 7.51
N GLY A 182 -8.70 -20.58 8.53
CA GLY A 182 -8.47 -19.34 9.24
C GLY A 182 -7.93 -18.22 8.35
N LEU A 183 -6.89 -18.51 7.55
CA LEU A 183 -6.31 -17.52 6.63
C LEU A 183 -7.25 -17.15 5.47
N PHE A 184 -8.03 -18.11 4.97
CA PHE A 184 -9.06 -17.83 3.97
C PHE A 184 -10.14 -16.92 4.52
N ILE A 185 -10.61 -17.17 5.75
CA ILE A 185 -11.59 -16.30 6.42
C ILE A 185 -10.98 -14.92 6.70
N THR A 186 -9.71 -14.83 7.09
CA THR A 186 -9.00 -13.54 7.18
C THR A 186 -9.03 -12.77 5.85
N LEU A 187 -8.78 -13.44 4.72
CA LEU A 187 -8.87 -12.81 3.41
C LEU A 187 -10.30 -12.31 3.11
N VAL A 188 -11.31 -13.15 3.32
CA VAL A 188 -12.72 -12.79 3.06
C VAL A 188 -13.18 -11.61 3.94
N PHE A 189 -12.83 -11.62 5.23
CA PHE A 189 -13.15 -10.50 6.12
C PHE A 189 -12.40 -9.22 5.74
N SER A 190 -11.20 -9.33 5.16
CA SER A 190 -10.49 -8.15 4.63
C SER A 190 -11.24 -7.52 3.45
N PHE A 191 -11.89 -8.33 2.59
CA PHE A 191 -12.74 -7.83 1.52
C PHE A 191 -13.95 -7.09 2.07
N ALA A 192 -14.64 -7.66 3.07
CA ALA A 192 -15.76 -6.99 3.74
C ALA A 192 -15.32 -5.65 4.36
N MET A 193 -14.19 -5.64 5.07
CA MET A 193 -13.63 -4.44 5.67
C MET A 193 -13.29 -3.36 4.62
N PHE A 194 -12.61 -3.71 3.53
CA PHE A 194 -12.24 -2.74 2.50
C PHE A 194 -13.46 -2.27 1.69
N ALA A 195 -14.47 -3.10 1.48
CA ALA A 195 -15.73 -2.71 0.84
C ALA A 195 -16.52 -1.66 1.64
N LEU A 196 -16.33 -1.56 2.96
CA LEU A 196 -16.92 -0.46 3.76
C LEU A 196 -16.29 0.90 3.47
N THR A 197 -15.08 0.92 2.89
CA THR A 197 -14.31 2.16 2.73
C THR A 197 -14.65 2.95 1.48
N GLY A 198 -15.19 2.34 0.42
CA GLY A 198 -15.45 3.05 -0.83
C GLY A 198 -14.25 3.22 -1.75
N LEU A 199 -13.02 3.03 -1.25
CA LEU A 199 -11.82 3.64 -1.86
C LEU A 199 -10.62 2.70 -1.97
N TYR A 200 -10.56 1.64 -1.16
CA TYR A 200 -9.42 0.72 -1.13
C TYR A 200 -9.70 -0.53 -1.95
N HIS A 201 -9.31 -0.50 -3.22
CA HIS A 201 -9.14 -1.71 -4.03
C HIS A 201 -7.72 -2.26 -3.85
N HIS A 202 -7.57 -3.56 -4.08
CA HIS A 202 -6.24 -4.18 -4.07
C HIS A 202 -5.45 -3.72 -5.30
N SER A 203 -4.19 -3.32 -5.11
CA SER A 203 -3.28 -2.84 -6.15
C SER A 203 -1.92 -3.49 -5.95
N ALA A 204 -1.20 -3.82 -7.02
CA ALA A 204 0.17 -4.33 -6.91
C ALA A 204 1.20 -3.19 -6.71
N PHE A 205 0.95 -2.03 -7.31
CA PHE A 205 1.80 -0.85 -7.25
C PHE A 205 1.32 0.13 -6.17
N ASN A 206 2.16 1.12 -5.87
CA ASN A 206 1.88 2.22 -4.95
C ASN A 206 1.57 1.78 -3.51
N LEU A 207 1.38 2.75 -2.62
CA LEU A 207 1.04 2.47 -1.22
C LEU A 207 -0.21 1.59 -1.06
N GLY A 208 -1.09 1.53 -2.06
CA GLY A 208 -2.27 0.67 -2.09
C GLY A 208 -1.95 -0.82 -1.94
N ASN A 209 -0.73 -1.25 -2.24
CA ASN A 209 -0.37 -2.67 -2.16
C ASN A 209 -0.31 -3.23 -0.73
N ARG A 210 -0.27 -2.38 0.30
CA ARG A 210 -0.46 -2.77 1.70
C ARG A 210 -1.77 -3.54 1.94
N THR A 211 -2.79 -3.31 1.13
CA THR A 211 -4.09 -3.99 1.24
C THR A 211 -3.99 -5.47 0.91
N THR A 212 -2.97 -5.89 0.15
CA THR A 212 -2.76 -7.29 -0.25
C THR A 212 -2.10 -8.14 0.85
N VAL A 213 -1.74 -7.53 1.99
CA VAL A 213 -1.07 -8.22 3.12
C VAL A 213 -1.87 -9.43 3.62
N TYR A 214 -3.20 -9.32 3.69
CA TYR A 214 -4.08 -10.40 4.14
C TYR A 214 -4.00 -11.62 3.22
N GLY A 215 -4.07 -11.39 1.90
CA GLY A 215 -3.94 -12.44 0.92
C GLY A 215 -2.52 -12.99 0.82
N SER A 216 -1.51 -12.15 1.07
CA SER A 216 -0.10 -12.58 1.09
C SER A 216 0.17 -13.65 2.15
N LEU A 217 -0.55 -13.68 3.27
CA LEU A 217 -0.44 -14.77 4.25
C LEU A 217 -0.92 -16.10 3.69
N LEU A 218 -2.08 -16.11 3.04
CA LEU A 218 -2.61 -17.32 2.41
C LEU A 218 -1.69 -17.78 1.27
N ILE A 219 -1.20 -16.86 0.45
CA ILE A 219 -0.25 -17.17 -0.63
C ILE A 219 1.07 -17.71 -0.05
N ALA A 220 1.60 -17.11 1.00
CA ALA A 220 2.81 -17.59 1.66
C ALA A 220 2.62 -19.00 2.25
N LEU A 221 1.42 -19.34 2.75
CA LEU A 221 1.10 -20.70 3.18
C LEU A 221 1.08 -21.66 1.98
N ILE A 222 0.39 -21.30 0.90
CA ILE A 222 0.31 -22.09 -0.34
C ILE A 222 1.71 -22.35 -0.90
N ILE A 223 2.57 -21.33 -0.93
CA ILE A 223 3.96 -21.48 -1.36
C ILE A 223 4.74 -22.41 -0.43
N ALA A 224 4.54 -22.29 0.89
CA ALA A 224 5.26 -23.08 1.87
C ALA A 224 4.91 -24.59 1.84
N ILE A 225 3.74 -24.97 1.34
CA ILE A 225 3.33 -26.38 1.19
C ILE A 225 3.75 -27.01 -0.13
N LEU A 226 4.27 -26.23 -1.09
CA LEU A 226 4.71 -26.77 -2.37
C LEU A 226 5.87 -27.76 -2.15
N PRO A 227 5.91 -28.88 -2.90
CA PRO A 227 7.00 -29.84 -2.77
C PRO A 227 8.32 -29.15 -3.13
N PHE A 228 9.30 -29.21 -2.22
CA PHE A 228 10.58 -28.59 -2.46
C PHE A 228 11.42 -29.45 -3.41
N ASN A 229 11.42 -29.08 -4.68
CA ASN A 229 12.20 -29.73 -5.73
C ASN A 229 12.87 -28.67 -6.62
N ARG A 230 13.73 -29.09 -7.55
CA ARG A 230 14.46 -28.17 -8.43
C ARG A 230 13.54 -27.23 -9.22
N LYS A 231 12.38 -27.72 -9.72
CA LYS A 231 11.41 -26.90 -10.46
C LYS A 231 10.81 -25.84 -9.55
N THR A 232 10.39 -26.23 -8.34
CA THR A 232 9.83 -25.31 -7.35
C THR A 232 10.85 -24.23 -6.95
N VAL A 233 12.13 -24.58 -6.79
CA VAL A 233 13.19 -23.59 -6.49
C VAL A 233 13.33 -22.57 -7.63
N VAL A 234 13.31 -23.00 -8.89
CA VAL A 234 13.36 -22.09 -10.04
C VAL A 234 12.13 -21.18 -10.09
N VAL A 235 10.92 -21.74 -9.88
CA VAL A 235 9.69 -20.95 -9.83
C VAL A 235 9.75 -19.92 -8.69
N LEU A 236 10.18 -20.33 -7.49
CA LEU A 236 10.35 -19.42 -6.35
C LEU A 236 11.39 -18.34 -6.62
N ALA A 237 12.47 -18.68 -7.34
CA ALA A 237 13.45 -17.68 -7.74
C ALA A 237 12.80 -16.59 -8.60
N LEU A 238 11.99 -16.98 -9.60
CA LEU A 238 11.36 -16.05 -10.55
C LEU A 238 10.25 -15.20 -9.93
N ILE A 239 9.39 -15.79 -9.10
CA ILE A 239 8.18 -15.10 -8.60
C ILE A 239 8.38 -14.43 -7.23
N PHE A 240 9.44 -14.80 -6.50
CA PHE A 240 9.67 -14.35 -5.13
C PHE A 240 11.09 -13.81 -4.92
N ILE A 241 12.13 -14.61 -5.12
CA ILE A 241 13.51 -14.22 -4.72
C ILE A 241 14.03 -13.06 -5.57
N ILE A 242 14.06 -13.19 -6.91
CA ILE A 242 14.58 -12.13 -7.78
C ILE A 242 13.75 -10.84 -7.63
N PRO A 243 12.40 -10.88 -7.67
CA PRO A 243 11.59 -9.68 -7.48
C PRO A 243 11.77 -9.02 -6.11
N LEU A 244 11.94 -9.79 -5.03
CA LEU A 244 12.22 -9.24 -3.71
C LEU A 244 13.50 -8.38 -3.70
N PHE A 245 14.59 -8.91 -4.26
CA PHE A 245 15.86 -8.18 -4.32
C PHE A 245 15.78 -6.98 -5.26
N GLY A 246 15.12 -7.12 -6.41
CA GLY A 246 14.86 -6.04 -7.34
C GLY A 246 14.04 -4.89 -6.74
N LEU A 247 12.96 -5.20 -6.00
CA LEU A 247 12.20 -4.20 -5.24
C LEU A 247 13.07 -3.58 -4.15
N SER A 248 13.86 -4.37 -3.43
CA SER A 248 14.76 -3.83 -2.41
C SER A 248 15.71 -2.79 -2.98
N ASP A 249 16.28 -3.06 -4.15
CA ASP A 249 17.20 -2.13 -4.83
C ASP A 249 16.46 -0.90 -5.33
N HIS A 250 15.26 -1.06 -5.88
CA HIS A 250 14.39 0.06 -6.27
C HIS A 250 14.11 1.00 -5.08
N TRP A 251 13.71 0.46 -3.94
CA TRP A 251 13.44 1.23 -2.72
C TRP A 251 14.70 1.94 -2.19
N LYS A 252 15.85 1.26 -2.19
CA LYS A 252 17.13 1.86 -1.77
C LYS A 252 17.54 3.00 -2.69
N SER A 253 17.50 2.78 -4.01
CA SER A 253 17.84 3.79 -5.02
C SER A 253 16.92 5.01 -4.89
N TRP A 254 15.62 4.78 -4.73
CA TRP A 254 14.66 5.86 -4.55
C TRP A 254 14.90 6.65 -3.26
N ASN A 255 15.20 5.98 -2.14
CA ASN A 255 15.53 6.65 -0.88
C ASN A 255 16.79 7.53 -1.01
N VAL A 256 17.81 7.08 -1.75
CA VAL A 256 19.00 7.90 -2.03
C VAL A 256 18.62 9.13 -2.85
N HIS A 257 17.81 8.96 -3.90
CA HIS A 257 17.32 10.07 -4.73
C HIS A 257 16.47 11.07 -3.94
N GLN A 258 15.57 10.60 -3.07
CA GLN A 258 14.79 11.45 -2.17
C GLN A 258 15.68 12.29 -1.26
N LYS A 259 16.73 11.70 -0.67
CA LYS A 259 17.70 12.43 0.16
C LYS A 259 18.44 13.51 -0.63
N GLN A 260 18.82 13.23 -1.87
CA GLN A 260 19.44 14.22 -2.75
C GLN A 260 18.50 15.39 -3.06
N ILE A 261 17.22 15.11 -3.35
CA ILE A 261 16.22 16.18 -3.59
C ILE A 261 16.01 17.02 -2.33
N ILE A 262 15.93 16.40 -1.16
CA ILE A 262 15.79 17.09 0.13
C ILE A 262 17.00 18.00 0.36
N GLU A 263 18.21 17.50 0.15
CA GLU A 263 19.43 18.30 0.27
C GLU A 263 19.47 19.46 -0.73
N ASN A 264 19.05 19.22 -1.97
CA ASN A 264 18.89 20.26 -2.98
C ASN A 264 17.95 21.37 -2.48
N ILE A 265 16.80 21.02 -1.92
CA ILE A 265 15.84 21.99 -1.36
C ILE A 265 16.48 22.78 -0.21
N HIS A 266 17.16 22.10 0.71
CA HIS A 266 17.80 22.72 1.87
C HIS A 266 18.94 23.67 1.49
N THR A 267 19.62 23.43 0.37
CA THR A 267 20.80 24.21 -0.06
C THR A 267 20.49 25.22 -1.16
N ASN A 268 19.33 25.13 -1.83
CA ASN A 268 18.97 26.00 -2.95
C ASN A 268 18.79 27.47 -2.51
N ALA A 269 19.70 28.33 -2.94
CA ALA A 269 19.69 29.76 -2.62
C ALA A 269 18.47 30.49 -3.19
N SER A 270 17.99 30.10 -4.38
CA SER A 270 16.81 30.70 -5.01
C SER A 270 15.53 30.40 -4.25
N LEU A 271 15.40 29.18 -3.68
CA LEU A 271 14.28 28.86 -2.78
C LEU A 271 14.32 29.73 -1.51
N LYS A 272 15.49 29.88 -0.88
CA LYS A 272 15.65 30.71 0.33
C LYS A 272 15.37 32.19 0.10
N ALA A 273 15.57 32.67 -1.13
CA ALA A 273 15.38 34.05 -1.52
C ALA A 273 13.92 34.42 -1.83
N LEU A 274 13.00 33.45 -1.88
CA LEU A 274 11.59 33.70 -2.19
C LEU A 274 10.91 34.61 -1.15
N GLU A 275 9.99 35.45 -1.62
CA GLU A 275 9.23 36.34 -0.74
C GLU A 275 8.17 35.56 0.06
N PRO A 276 7.87 35.96 1.32
CA PRO A 276 6.92 35.24 2.18
C PRO A 276 5.51 35.08 1.60
N GLU A 277 5.00 36.10 0.90
CA GLU A 277 3.64 36.14 0.33
C GLU A 277 3.53 35.49 -1.07
N SER A 278 4.58 34.80 -1.51
CA SER A 278 4.61 34.12 -2.81
C SER A 278 4.05 32.70 -2.76
N THR A 279 3.50 32.23 -3.87
CA THR A 279 3.13 30.83 -4.04
C THR A 279 4.27 30.05 -4.69
N LEU A 280 4.65 28.92 -4.08
CA LEU A 280 5.62 27.98 -4.63
C LEU A 280 4.91 26.75 -5.16
N LEU A 281 5.00 26.53 -6.46
CA LEU A 281 4.52 25.33 -7.13
C LEU A 281 5.68 24.36 -7.31
N VAL A 282 5.53 23.14 -6.81
CA VAL A 282 6.55 22.08 -6.91
C VAL A 282 6.19 21.12 -8.02
N THR A 283 7.14 20.85 -8.92
CA THR A 283 7.01 19.95 -10.06
C THR A 283 8.10 18.88 -10.07
N GLY A 284 7.83 17.75 -10.72
CA GLY A 284 8.73 16.58 -10.74
C GLY A 284 8.66 15.74 -9.46
N ASN A 285 9.20 14.53 -9.51
CA ASN A 285 9.35 13.61 -8.37
C ASN A 285 8.09 13.42 -7.50
N ILE A 286 6.90 13.42 -8.09
CA ILE A 286 5.64 13.14 -7.39
C ILE A 286 5.61 11.69 -6.87
N TYR A 287 6.12 10.77 -7.70
CA TYR A 287 6.30 9.35 -7.42
C TYR A 287 7.64 8.85 -7.98
N SER A 288 8.19 7.79 -7.40
CA SER A 288 9.13 6.91 -8.10
C SER A 288 8.40 6.10 -9.16
N ARG A 289 9.13 5.64 -10.19
CA ARG A 289 8.58 4.79 -11.24
C ARG A 289 9.22 3.41 -11.23
N LEU A 290 8.40 2.36 -11.17
CA LEU A 290 8.82 0.97 -11.38
C LEU A 290 8.38 0.58 -12.80
N GLY A 291 9.30 0.69 -13.76
CA GLY A 291 8.93 0.71 -15.18
C GLY A 291 8.12 1.97 -15.52
N PRO A 292 6.99 1.87 -16.26
CA PRO A 292 6.12 3.00 -16.54
C PRO A 292 5.15 3.33 -15.38
N PHE A 293 5.14 2.52 -14.30
CA PHE A 293 4.14 2.63 -13.25
C PHE A 293 4.62 3.45 -12.05
N SER A 294 3.80 4.39 -11.60
CA SER A 294 4.03 5.14 -10.36
C SER A 294 3.97 4.20 -9.16
N HIS A 295 5.06 4.11 -8.39
CA HIS A 295 5.24 3.06 -7.38
C HIS A 295 5.52 3.55 -5.95
N ILE A 296 6.37 4.56 -5.73
CA ILE A 296 6.65 5.05 -4.37
C ILE A 296 6.33 6.54 -4.28
N GLU A 297 5.38 6.90 -3.44
CA GLU A 297 4.95 8.28 -3.17
C GLU A 297 6.09 9.16 -2.63
N PHE A 298 6.16 10.41 -3.10
CA PHE A 298 7.00 11.45 -2.49
C PHE A 298 6.24 12.78 -2.37
N PHE A 299 6.29 13.66 -3.39
CA PHE A 299 5.57 14.95 -3.33
C PHE A 299 4.06 14.84 -3.58
N SER A 300 3.53 13.65 -3.82
CA SER A 300 2.07 13.43 -3.95
C SER A 300 1.27 13.66 -2.66
N MET A 301 1.92 13.89 -1.52
CA MET A 301 1.26 14.07 -0.22
C MET A 301 1.56 15.46 0.34
N PRO A 302 0.55 16.32 0.58
CA PRO A 302 0.77 17.69 1.04
C PRO A 302 1.57 17.78 2.34
N TRP A 303 1.38 16.86 3.28
CA TRP A 303 2.16 16.84 4.53
C TRP A 303 3.63 16.52 4.31
N VAL A 304 3.98 15.71 3.30
CA VAL A 304 5.38 15.45 2.94
C VAL A 304 6.01 16.70 2.36
N VAL A 305 5.31 17.39 1.45
CA VAL A 305 5.74 18.67 0.89
C VAL A 305 5.94 19.70 2.01
N ASN A 306 4.96 19.86 2.89
CA ASN A 306 5.08 20.78 4.01
C ASN A 306 6.28 20.42 4.90
N SER A 307 6.42 19.17 5.33
CA SER A 307 7.54 18.75 6.20
C SER A 307 8.93 18.98 5.59
N ILE A 308 9.08 18.89 4.26
CA ILE A 308 10.37 19.08 3.61
C ILE A 308 10.69 20.57 3.41
N PHE A 309 9.68 21.40 3.10
CA PHE A 309 9.94 22.80 2.72
C PHE A 309 9.75 23.80 3.88
N HIS A 310 8.97 23.47 4.92
CA HIS A 310 8.48 24.44 5.91
C HIS A 310 9.56 25.28 6.59
N ASP A 311 10.70 24.67 6.91
CA ASP A 311 11.81 25.31 7.63
C ASP A 311 12.85 25.94 6.68
N TRP A 312 12.75 25.66 5.38
CA TRP A 312 13.78 26.00 4.39
C TRP A 312 13.34 27.08 3.41
N VAL A 313 12.04 27.35 3.34
CA VAL A 313 11.48 28.39 2.50
C VAL A 313 10.63 29.34 3.35
N LYS A 314 10.76 30.65 3.08
CA LYS A 314 10.02 31.69 3.82
C LYS A 314 8.52 31.68 3.51
N ASN A 315 8.15 31.16 2.34
CA ASN A 315 6.78 31.18 1.89
C ASN A 315 5.96 30.05 2.54
N LYS A 316 4.68 30.33 2.81
CA LYS A 316 3.79 29.37 3.47
C LYS A 316 2.82 28.67 2.51
N SER A 317 2.66 29.18 1.28
CA SER A 317 1.82 28.58 0.24
C SER A 317 2.67 27.73 -0.69
N ILE A 318 2.82 26.44 -0.35
CA ILE A 318 3.63 25.47 -1.10
C ILE A 318 2.73 24.33 -1.57
N VAL A 319 2.68 24.12 -2.89
CA VAL A 319 1.77 23.15 -3.50
C VAL A 319 2.53 22.32 -4.53
N ALA A 320 2.57 20.99 -4.34
CA ALA A 320 3.05 20.09 -5.38
C ALA A 320 1.97 19.87 -6.44
N LEU A 321 2.36 19.97 -7.71
CA LEU A 321 1.47 19.82 -8.86
C LEU A 321 1.21 18.34 -9.17
N ALA A 322 0.58 17.65 -8.23
CA ALA A 322 0.09 16.29 -8.44
C ALA A 322 -0.98 16.27 -9.55
N PRO A 323 -1.23 15.12 -10.22
CA PRO A 323 -2.10 15.04 -11.39
C PRO A 323 -3.55 15.49 -11.16
N TYR A 324 -4.04 15.35 -9.93
CA TYR A 324 -5.41 15.69 -9.54
C TYR A 324 -5.58 17.15 -9.08
N ILE A 325 -4.51 17.96 -9.08
CA ILE A 325 -4.64 19.38 -8.73
C ILE A 325 -5.36 20.10 -9.88
N GLU A 326 -6.38 20.88 -9.51
CA GLU A 326 -7.20 21.66 -10.44
C GLU A 326 -7.07 23.16 -10.13
N LEU A 327 -7.32 24.00 -11.14
CA LEU A 327 -7.38 25.45 -10.96
C LEU A 327 -8.84 25.89 -10.95
N ASP A 328 -9.27 26.53 -9.86
CA ASP A 328 -10.61 27.10 -9.69
C ASP A 328 -10.51 28.51 -9.14
N ASN A 329 -11.00 29.51 -9.90
CA ASN A 329 -11.12 30.90 -9.47
C ASN A 329 -9.86 31.43 -8.74
N ASN A 330 -8.70 31.37 -9.39
CA ASN A 330 -7.38 31.76 -8.87
C ASN A 330 -6.91 31.00 -7.61
N SER A 331 -7.45 29.82 -7.36
CA SER A 331 -6.98 28.91 -6.32
C SER A 331 -6.64 27.56 -6.92
N LEU A 332 -5.58 26.92 -6.44
CA LEU A 332 -5.35 25.51 -6.68
C LEU A 332 -6.19 24.69 -5.71
N VAL A 333 -6.92 23.71 -6.24
CA VAL A 333 -7.77 22.80 -5.48
C VAL A 333 -7.13 21.42 -5.50
N ASP A 334 -6.95 20.86 -4.31
CA ASP A 334 -6.59 19.46 -4.09
C ASP A 334 -7.85 18.69 -3.71
N PRO A 335 -8.58 18.09 -4.67
CA PRO A 335 -9.80 17.35 -4.39
C PRO A 335 -9.56 16.07 -3.58
N LYS A 336 -8.32 15.55 -3.56
CA LYS A 336 -7.98 14.30 -2.87
C LYS A 336 -7.80 14.51 -1.38
N PHE A 337 -7.18 15.61 -0.98
CA PHE A 337 -6.92 15.96 0.42
C PHE A 337 -7.79 17.12 0.93
N GLY A 338 -8.67 17.67 0.08
CA GLY A 338 -9.58 18.77 0.42
C GLY A 338 -8.89 20.12 0.58
N GLY A 339 -7.67 20.28 0.06
CA GLY A 339 -6.89 21.51 0.16
C GLY A 339 -7.34 22.56 -0.83
N ARG A 340 -7.36 23.84 -0.42
CA ARG A 340 -7.53 24.98 -1.32
C ARG A 340 -6.43 25.99 -1.07
N TYR A 341 -5.70 26.35 -2.11
CA TYR A 341 -4.50 27.18 -2.05
C TYR A 341 -4.68 28.40 -2.94
N PRO A 342 -5.04 29.57 -2.37
CA PRO A 342 -5.08 30.81 -3.12
C PRO A 342 -3.71 31.09 -3.75
N LEU A 343 -3.72 31.48 -5.03
CA LEU A 343 -2.49 31.90 -5.72
C LEU A 343 -2.13 33.33 -5.30
N GLY A 344 -0.91 33.52 -4.81
CA GLY A 344 -0.36 34.81 -4.45
C GLY A 344 -0.03 35.69 -5.66
N SER A 345 0.37 36.93 -5.40
CA SER A 345 0.71 37.91 -6.44
C SER A 345 1.97 37.52 -7.23
N LYS A 346 2.90 36.80 -6.60
CA LYS A 346 4.07 36.19 -7.23
C LYS A 346 3.98 34.68 -7.14
N ILE A 347 4.21 34.01 -8.27
CA ILE A 347 4.16 32.56 -8.40
C ILE A 347 5.52 32.08 -8.88
N TYR A 348 6.07 31.12 -8.16
CA TYR A 348 7.33 30.46 -8.50
C TYR A 348 7.09 28.99 -8.77
N VAL A 349 7.85 28.42 -9.70
CA VAL A 349 7.88 26.99 -9.97
C VAL A 349 9.25 26.47 -9.58
N TYR A 350 9.27 25.51 -8.66
CA TYR A 350 10.43 24.68 -8.38
C TYR A 350 10.32 23.38 -9.15
N ASN A 351 11.27 23.15 -10.06
CA ASN A 351 11.45 21.87 -10.72
C ASN A 351 12.43 21.03 -9.90
N SER A 352 11.91 20.01 -9.23
CA SER A 352 12.69 19.13 -8.35
C SER A 352 13.63 18.17 -9.09
N GLU A 353 13.45 17.98 -10.40
CA GLU A 353 14.36 17.18 -11.24
C GLU A 353 15.57 18.02 -11.66
N ALA A 354 15.33 19.27 -12.06
CA ALA A 354 16.38 20.18 -12.50
C ALA A 354 17.02 20.99 -11.35
N ASN A 355 16.44 20.97 -10.15
CA ASN A 355 16.80 21.82 -9.02
C ASN A 355 16.79 23.33 -9.35
N THR A 356 15.81 23.77 -10.14
CA THR A 356 15.70 25.17 -10.59
C THR A 356 14.42 25.83 -10.09
N VAL A 357 14.52 27.10 -9.74
CA VAL A 357 13.38 27.95 -9.38
C VAL A 357 13.20 28.99 -10.47
N SER A 358 11.97 29.15 -10.96
CA SER A 358 11.65 30.14 -11.99
C SER A 358 10.35 30.87 -11.64
N PRO A 359 10.28 32.21 -11.82
CA PRO A 359 9.03 32.93 -11.69
C PRO A 359 8.12 32.64 -12.89
N ILE A 360 6.81 32.58 -12.65
CA ILE A 360 5.81 32.46 -13.72
C ILE A 360 4.68 33.48 -13.52
N ALA A 361 4.05 33.86 -14.63
CA ALA A 361 2.80 34.62 -14.58
C ALA A 361 1.62 33.72 -14.22
N LEU A 362 0.59 34.28 -13.57
CA LEU A 362 -0.67 33.57 -13.28
C LEU A 362 -1.28 32.94 -14.55
N ALA A 363 -1.21 33.63 -15.69
CA ALA A 363 -1.69 33.14 -16.98
C ALA A 363 -0.98 31.87 -17.48
N ALA A 364 0.21 31.55 -16.97
CA ALA A 364 0.97 30.35 -17.34
C ALA A 364 0.60 29.11 -16.50
N VAL A 365 -0.12 29.29 -15.37
CA VAL A 365 -0.50 28.18 -14.48
C VAL A 365 -1.37 27.13 -15.18
N PRO A 366 -2.40 27.48 -15.99
CA PRO A 366 -3.18 26.49 -16.73
C PRO A 366 -2.32 25.64 -17.67
N GLN A 367 -1.37 26.27 -18.37
CA GLN A 367 -0.46 25.57 -19.28
C GLN A 367 0.46 24.61 -18.50
N LEU A 368 0.97 25.04 -17.34
CA LEU A 368 1.78 24.20 -16.46
C LEU A 368 1.02 22.97 -15.95
N LEU A 369 -0.27 23.14 -15.60
CA LEU A 369 -1.14 22.04 -15.20
C LEU A 369 -1.43 21.09 -16.38
N ALA A 370 -1.58 21.62 -17.59
CA ALA A 370 -1.78 20.82 -18.80
C ALA A 370 -0.51 20.06 -19.23
N SER A 371 0.69 20.60 -18.95
CA SER A 371 1.97 19.96 -19.32
C SER A 371 2.45 18.90 -18.33
N ARG A 372 1.67 18.57 -17.29
CA ARG A 372 2.06 17.56 -16.29
C ARG A 372 2.21 16.19 -16.94
N PRO A 373 3.20 15.38 -16.52
CA PRO A 373 3.31 14.01 -17.00
C PRO A 373 2.08 13.21 -16.55
N ARG A 374 1.62 12.31 -17.43
CA ARG A 374 0.56 11.35 -17.09
C ARG A 374 1.11 10.33 -16.09
N GLU A 375 0.44 10.21 -14.93
CA GLU A 375 0.79 9.22 -13.92
C GLU A 375 -0.02 7.93 -14.11
N ILE A 376 0.69 6.84 -14.38
CA ILE A 376 0.11 5.52 -14.61
C ILE A 376 0.29 4.71 -13.32
N ARG A 377 -0.78 4.55 -12.55
CA ARG A 377 -0.81 3.79 -11.30
C ARG A 377 -1.34 2.37 -11.47
N HIS A 378 -2.00 2.09 -12.60
CA HIS A 378 -2.58 0.79 -12.92
C HIS A 378 -2.58 0.53 -14.42
N TRP A 379 -2.40 -0.71 -14.85
CA TRP A 379 -2.32 -1.07 -16.28
C TRP A 379 -3.63 -0.81 -17.03
N VAL A 380 -4.78 -0.91 -16.36
CA VAL A 380 -6.10 -0.60 -16.94
C VAL A 380 -6.17 0.84 -17.46
N GLN A 381 -5.37 1.78 -16.93
CA GLN A 381 -5.34 3.16 -17.45
C GLN A 381 -4.82 3.25 -18.90
N LEU A 382 -4.16 2.19 -19.37
CA LEU A 382 -3.66 2.04 -20.73
C LEU A 382 -4.72 1.45 -21.68
N THR A 383 -5.88 1.03 -21.17
CA THR A 383 -6.94 0.40 -21.96
C THR A 383 -8.06 1.39 -22.32
N LYS A 384 -7.75 2.68 -22.39
CA LYS A 384 -8.71 3.74 -22.76
C LYS A 384 -9.28 3.46 -24.16
N GLY A 385 -10.59 3.62 -24.32
CA GLY A 385 -11.35 3.38 -25.55
C GLY A 385 -11.63 1.90 -25.84
N THR A 386 -11.33 0.99 -24.92
CA THR A 386 -11.55 -0.46 -25.12
C THR A 386 -12.73 -0.98 -24.31
N TRP A 387 -13.17 -2.20 -24.60
CA TRP A 387 -14.22 -2.89 -23.84
C TRP A 387 -13.86 -3.09 -22.35
N ILE A 388 -12.57 -3.10 -22.00
CA ILE A 388 -12.09 -3.21 -20.61
C ILE A 388 -12.48 -1.96 -19.83
N GLU A 389 -12.31 -0.77 -20.42
CA GLU A 389 -12.78 0.48 -19.81
C GLU A 389 -14.29 0.44 -19.60
N SER A 390 -15.05 0.11 -20.65
CA SER A 390 -16.52 0.04 -20.57
C SER A 390 -16.99 -0.94 -19.48
N GLY A 391 -16.34 -2.09 -19.35
CA GLY A 391 -16.65 -3.08 -18.30
C GLY A 391 -16.34 -2.57 -16.89
N ILE A 392 -15.17 -1.95 -16.69
CA ILE A 392 -14.77 -1.40 -15.38
C ILE A 392 -15.70 -0.23 -14.98
N VAL A 393 -16.00 0.68 -15.90
CA VAL A 393 -16.89 1.81 -15.66
C VAL A 393 -18.34 1.35 -15.44
N ALA A 394 -18.81 0.31 -16.13
CA ALA A 394 -20.13 -0.26 -15.87
C ALA A 394 -20.23 -0.88 -14.46
N LEU A 395 -19.19 -1.57 -14.00
CA LEU A 395 -19.13 -2.16 -12.66
C LEU A 395 -18.95 -1.09 -11.57
N SER A 396 -18.19 -0.03 -11.85
CA SER A 396 -17.94 1.08 -10.93
C SER A 396 -17.77 2.39 -11.70
N PRO A 397 -18.85 3.18 -11.88
CA PRO A 397 -18.81 4.44 -12.62
C PRO A 397 -17.81 5.46 -12.04
N ARG A 398 -17.52 5.34 -10.75
CA ARG A 398 -16.54 6.17 -10.05
C ARG A 398 -15.11 5.94 -10.51
N LEU A 399 -14.80 4.86 -11.23
CA LEU A 399 -13.46 4.58 -11.75
C LEU A 399 -13.16 5.25 -13.09
N THR A 400 -14.08 6.04 -13.64
CA THR A 400 -13.89 6.77 -14.91
C THR A 400 -12.62 7.64 -14.89
N TYR A 401 -12.25 8.20 -13.73
CA TYR A 401 -11.04 9.03 -13.62
C TYR A 401 -9.74 8.27 -13.92
N LEU A 402 -9.73 6.94 -13.82
CA LEU A 402 -8.55 6.13 -14.15
C LEU A 402 -8.18 6.24 -15.64
N PHE A 403 -9.16 6.51 -16.50
CA PHE A 403 -9.01 6.52 -17.95
C PHE A 403 -8.86 7.93 -18.54
N LEU A 404 -8.77 8.97 -17.70
CA LEU A 404 -8.55 10.34 -18.15
C LEU A 404 -7.19 10.49 -18.85
#